data_AF-A0A7W1E3G5-F1
#
_entry.id   AF-A0A7W1E3G5-F1
#
_cell.length_a   1.000
_cell.length_b   1.000
_cell.length_c   1.000
_cell.angle_alpha   90.00
_cell.angle_beta   90.00
_cell.angle_gamma   90.00
#
_symmetry.space_group_name_H-M   'P 1'
#
loop_
_entity.id
_entity.type
_entity.pdbx_description
1 polymer ?
#
loop_
_entity_poly.entity_id
_entity_poly.type
_entity_poly.pdbx_seq_one_letter_code
_entity_poly.pdbx_strand_id
1 'polypeptide(L)'
;MKKLVEYGRDDHPDDDDEKAQLAWAVAAMDDCDECGDLRVELTVEEAGRAGTGLVAHLSPATARRLRAALAGALREVGEPVD
;
A
#
# COMPACT_ATOMS: atom_id res chain seq x y z
N MET A 1 2.88 -13.96 11.81
CA MET A 1 1.69 -13.23 12.34
C MET A 1 1.45 -11.99 11.47
N LYS A 2 0.22 -11.72 11.02
CA LYS A 2 -0.13 -10.54 10.21
C LYS A 2 -1.11 -9.64 10.96
N LYS A 3 -0.83 -8.35 11.00
CA LYS A 3 -1.69 -7.31 11.58
C LYS A 3 -2.00 -6.25 10.53
N LEU A 4 -3.27 -6.16 10.12
CA LEU A 4 -3.74 -5.08 9.27
C LEU A 4 -3.58 -3.74 10.00
N VAL A 5 -3.01 -2.76 9.31
CA VAL A 5 -2.86 -1.38 9.79
C VAL A 5 -3.98 -0.52 9.25
N GLU A 6 -4.21 -0.57 7.92
CA GLU A 6 -5.25 0.21 7.24
C GLU A 6 -5.66 -0.46 5.94
N TYR A 7 -6.90 -0.19 5.52
CA TYR A 7 -7.46 -0.58 4.22
C TYR A 7 -8.25 0.57 3.63
N GLY A 8 -8.08 0.81 2.33
CA GLY A 8 -8.80 1.86 1.63
C GLY A 8 -9.00 1.56 0.16
N ARG A 9 -9.60 2.53 -0.52
CA ARG A 9 -9.72 2.59 -1.97
C ARG A 9 -8.94 3.80 -2.48
N ASP A 10 -8.58 3.78 -3.74
CA ASP A 10 -8.20 5.00 -4.43
C ASP A 10 -9.44 5.85 -4.75
N ASP A 11 -9.19 7.07 -5.23
CA ASP A 11 -10.23 8.03 -5.58
C ASP A 11 -10.72 7.89 -7.03
N HIS A 12 -10.33 6.81 -7.72
CA HIS A 12 -10.77 6.59 -9.09
C HIS A 12 -12.25 6.14 -9.10
N PRO A 13 -13.09 6.61 -10.03
CA PRO A 13 -14.48 6.18 -10.12
C PRO A 13 -14.60 4.66 -10.34
N ASP A 14 -15.63 4.06 -9.79
CA ASP A 14 -15.91 2.63 -9.96
C ASP A 14 -16.70 2.30 -11.25
N ASP A 15 -17.09 3.33 -12.00
CA ASP A 15 -17.80 3.26 -13.27
C ASP A 15 -16.94 3.65 -14.49
N ASP A 16 -15.61 3.78 -14.32
CA ASP A 16 -14.68 4.00 -15.42
C ASP A 16 -14.37 2.67 -16.15
N ASP A 17 -14.74 2.61 -17.43
CA ASP A 17 -14.58 1.42 -18.28
C ASP A 17 -13.13 1.18 -18.74
N GLU A 18 -12.25 2.19 -18.66
CA GLU A 18 -10.85 2.10 -19.09
C GLU A 18 -9.91 1.73 -17.95
N LYS A 19 -10.27 2.09 -16.71
CA LYS A 19 -9.43 1.94 -15.53
C LYS A 19 -10.27 1.47 -14.36
N ALA A 20 -9.89 0.35 -13.76
CA ALA A 20 -10.57 -0.12 -12.57
C ALA A 20 -10.17 0.71 -11.35
N GLN A 21 -11.14 1.00 -10.47
CA GLN A 21 -10.90 1.47 -9.11
C GLN A 21 -10.04 0.45 -8.36
N LEU A 22 -9.03 0.92 -7.62
CA LEU A 22 -8.14 0.05 -6.86
C LEU A 22 -8.44 0.11 -5.37
N ALA A 23 -8.24 -1.03 -4.70
CA ALA A 23 -8.15 -1.12 -3.26
C ALA A 23 -6.69 -1.26 -2.84
N TRP A 24 -6.35 -0.73 -1.67
CA TRP A 24 -5.04 -0.86 -1.06
C TRP A 24 -5.15 -1.30 0.40
N ALA A 25 -4.15 -2.05 0.85
CA ALA A 25 -4.04 -2.46 2.25
C ALA A 25 -2.60 -2.36 2.72
N VAL A 26 -2.41 -1.89 3.97
CA VAL A 26 -1.11 -1.88 4.65
C VAL A 26 -1.18 -2.79 5.85
N ALA A 27 -0.24 -3.73 5.97
CA ALA A 27 -0.15 -4.63 7.12
C ALA A 27 1.28 -4.75 7.64
N ALA A 28 1.44 -4.95 8.95
CA ALA A 28 2.69 -5.40 9.55
C ALA A 28 2.71 -6.92 9.63
N MET A 29 3.83 -7.53 9.27
CA MET A 29 3.92 -8.97 9.11
C MET A 29 5.24 -9.54 9.65
N ASP A 30 5.11 -10.69 10.30
CA ASP A 30 6.21 -11.51 10.81
C ASP A 30 6.10 -12.90 10.18
N ASP A 31 6.55 -13.06 8.93
CA ASP A 31 6.44 -14.31 8.18
C ASP A 31 7.64 -14.64 7.28
N CYS A 32 8.66 -13.78 7.26
CA CYS A 32 9.85 -14.03 6.48
C CYS A 32 10.98 -14.49 7.39
N ASP A 33 11.03 -15.80 7.63
CA ASP A 33 12.01 -16.45 8.50
C ASP A 33 13.46 -16.16 8.05
N GLU A 34 13.68 -15.99 6.74
CA GLU A 34 14.99 -15.70 6.15
C GLU A 34 15.38 -14.21 6.19
N CYS A 35 14.41 -13.32 6.46
CA CYS A 35 14.60 -11.89 6.38
C CYS A 35 15.21 -11.26 7.64
N GLY A 36 15.15 -11.96 8.78
CA GLY A 36 15.67 -11.50 10.07
C GLY A 36 14.92 -10.34 10.73
N ASP A 37 13.90 -9.76 10.08
CA ASP A 37 13.14 -8.59 10.52
C ASP A 37 11.67 -8.64 10.07
N LEU A 38 10.80 -7.96 10.82
CA LEU A 38 9.40 -7.71 10.44
C LEU A 38 9.29 -6.98 9.09
N ARG A 39 8.24 -7.29 8.34
CA ARG A 39 7.91 -6.69 7.04
C ARG A 39 6.67 -5.81 7.11
N VAL A 40 6.61 -4.85 6.20
CA VAL A 40 5.39 -4.11 5.86
C VAL A 40 4.89 -4.66 4.54
N GLU A 41 3.67 -5.18 4.51
CA GLU A 41 2.99 -5.51 3.27
C GLU A 41 2.23 -4.29 2.76
N LEU A 42 2.40 -4.01 1.47
CA LEU A 42 1.51 -3.14 0.70
C LEU A 42 0.83 -4.00 -0.36
N THR A 43 -0.47 -4.19 -0.24
CA THR A 43 -1.31 -4.81 -1.27
C THR A 43 -1.93 -3.70 -2.11
N VAL A 44 -1.90 -3.86 -3.43
CA VAL A 44 -2.69 -3.05 -4.37
C VAL A 44 -3.40 -4.01 -5.31
N GLU A 45 -4.72 -3.92 -5.37
CA GLU A 45 -5.57 -4.82 -6.14
C GLU A 45 -6.81 -4.13 -6.69
N GLU A 46 -7.45 -4.72 -7.68
CA GLU A 46 -8.72 -4.21 -8.20
C GLU A 46 -9.82 -4.31 -7.12
N ALA A 47 -10.58 -3.22 -6.94
CA ALA A 47 -11.65 -3.18 -5.94
C ALA A 47 -12.71 -4.26 -6.23
N GLY A 48 -13.11 -5.00 -5.20
CA GLY A 48 -14.07 -6.11 -5.34
C GLY A 48 -13.47 -7.41 -5.89
N ARG A 49 -12.18 -7.46 -6.23
CA ARG A 49 -11.49 -8.67 -6.74
C ARG A 49 -10.32 -9.09 -5.85
N ALA A 50 -10.61 -9.25 -4.56
CA ALA A 50 -9.63 -9.60 -3.55
C ALA A 50 -8.81 -10.85 -3.91
N GLY A 51 -7.49 -10.79 -3.70
CA GLY A 51 -6.54 -11.88 -3.95
C GLY A 51 -6.02 -11.94 -5.40
N THR A 52 -6.32 -10.95 -6.23
CA THR A 52 -5.87 -10.91 -7.64
C THR A 52 -4.81 -9.85 -7.92
N GLY A 53 -4.54 -8.95 -6.96
CA GLY A 53 -3.53 -7.90 -7.13
C GLY A 53 -2.10 -8.32 -6.78
N LEU A 54 -1.26 -7.31 -6.58
CA LEU A 54 0.15 -7.47 -6.24
C LEU A 54 0.38 -7.14 -4.77
N VAL A 55 1.31 -7.88 -4.15
CA VAL A 55 1.72 -7.67 -2.76
C VAL A 55 3.21 -7.38 -2.72
N ALA A 56 3.56 -6.22 -2.18
CA ALA A 56 4.95 -5.84 -1.94
C ALA A 56 5.33 -6.11 -0.48
N HIS A 57 6.38 -6.90 -0.27
CA HIS A 57 6.94 -7.21 1.06
C HIS A 57 8.12 -6.27 1.33
N LEU A 58 7.87 -5.16 2.03
CA LEU A 58 8.84 -4.10 2.23
C LEU A 58 9.59 -4.28 3.56
N SER A 59 10.91 -4.13 3.51
CA SER A 59 11.70 -3.92 4.73
C SER A 59 11.33 -2.58 5.39
N PRO A 60 11.59 -2.38 6.70
CA PRO A 60 11.36 -1.10 7.35
C PRO A 60 12.07 0.07 6.66
N ALA A 61 13.27 -0.16 6.10
CA ALA A 61 14.00 0.86 5.36
C ALA A 61 13.29 1.25 4.06
N THR A 62 12.83 0.27 3.27
CA THR A 62 12.10 0.53 2.01
C THR A 62 10.74 1.17 2.29
N ALA A 63 10.02 0.73 3.31
CA ALA A 63 8.74 1.31 3.71
C ALA A 63 8.88 2.80 4.09
N ARG A 64 9.93 3.18 4.84
CA ARG A 64 10.21 4.59 5.14
C ARG A 64 10.51 5.41 3.89
N ARG A 65 11.23 4.85 2.91
CA ARG A 65 11.50 5.50 1.63
C ARG A 65 10.21 5.72 0.83
N LEU A 66 9.33 4.73 0.77
CA LEU A 66 8.02 4.88 0.11
C LEU A 66 7.17 5.96 0.80
N ARG A 67 7.11 5.96 2.14
CA ARG A 67 6.42 7.01 2.90
C ARG A 67 6.96 8.41 2.56
N ALA A 68 8.28 8.56 2.48
CA ALA A 68 8.90 9.83 2.10
C ALA A 68 8.57 10.24 0.65
N ALA A 69 8.47 9.28 -0.27
CA ALA A 69 8.07 9.54 -1.66
C ALA A 69 6.61 10.02 -1.76
N LEU A 70 5.69 9.37 -1.02
CA LEU A 70 4.28 9.80 -0.93
C LEU A 70 4.17 11.20 -0.33
N ALA A 71 4.89 11.46 0.76
CA ALA A 71 5.03 12.80 1.34
C ALA A 71 5.60 13.82 0.33
N GLY A 72 6.56 13.43 -0.51
CA GLY A 72 7.06 14.28 -1.60
C GLY A 72 5.95 14.63 -2.59
N ALA A 73 5.22 13.62 -3.07
CA ALA A 73 4.12 13.80 -4.02
C ALA A 73 3.01 14.69 -3.47
N LEU A 74 2.63 14.54 -2.19
CA LEU A 74 1.65 15.41 -1.53
C LEU A 74 2.05 16.89 -1.58
N ARG A 75 3.32 17.20 -1.31
CA ARG A 75 3.82 18.59 -1.42
C ARG A 75 3.72 19.13 -2.85
N GLU A 76 4.05 18.30 -3.85
CA GLU A 76 3.97 18.72 -5.26
C GLU A 76 2.54 19.06 -5.70
N VAL A 77 1.52 18.42 -5.11
CA VAL A 77 0.11 18.72 -5.38
C VAL A 77 -0.49 19.77 -4.44
N GLY A 78 0.33 20.38 -3.56
CA GLY A 78 -0.09 21.47 -2.67
C GLY A 78 -0.71 21.03 -1.34
N GLU A 79 -0.62 19.75 -0.99
CA GLU A 79 -1.17 19.21 0.25
C GLU A 79 -0.17 19.31 1.42
N PRO A 80 -0.66 19.48 2.67
CA PRO A 80 0.19 19.44 3.85
C PRO A 80 0.72 18.03 4.11
N VAL A 81 1.86 17.96 4.82
CA VAL A 81 2.52 16.71 5.18
C VAL A 81 2.97 16.82 6.63
N ASP A 82 1.98 16.79 7.51
CA ASP A 82 2.18 16.82 8.97
C ASP A 82 2.43 15.41 9.53
#